data_AF-A0AAV1CMV7-F1
#
_entry.id   AF-A0AAV1CMV7-F1
#
_cell.length_a   1.000
_cell.length_b   1.000
_cell.length_c   1.000
_cell.angle_alpha   90.00
_cell.angle_beta   90.00
_cell.angle_gamma   90.00
#
_symmetry.space_group_name_H-M   'P 1'
#
loop_
_entity.id
_entity.type
_entity.pdbx_description
1 polymer ?
#
loop_
_entity_poly.entity_id
_entity_poly.type
_entity_poly.pdbx_seq_one_letter_code
_entity_poly.pdbx_strand_id
1 'polypeptide(L)'
;MEASVSYSSTMDDEYEKFIKRMNPPRVVVDNESCKNATVIQVDSANKHGILLEVVQVLTDLNLMITKAYICSDGGWFMDVFNVTDQHGNKITDEGVLDYIQKSLGPDSCFASSMRRSVGVVPAMDHTSIELIGSDRPGLLSEVSAVLTNLKCNVVNAEVWTHNTRAAAVMRVTDEETRAAITDPQRLALINRLLCNVLKGSNKYREPKTVVSHGLTHTDRRLHQMMFADRDYERSVDDSLDEKERPNVNVVNWQDKDYSVVTIRCKDRPKLLFDIICTLTDMQYVVFHGNVDAEGPQAYQEYCIRHVDGSPVKSDAERERVIHCLEAAIVRRVSEVTP
;
A
#
# COMPACT_ATOMS: atom_id res chain seq x y z
N MET A 1 21.86 17.21 -37.18
CA MET A 1 21.54 17.84 -35.89
C MET A 1 20.54 16.94 -35.20
N GLU A 2 20.99 16.13 -34.24
CA GLU A 2 20.17 15.50 -33.20
C GLU A 2 21.09 14.60 -32.36
N ALA A 3 21.40 15.04 -31.15
CA ALA A 3 21.98 14.23 -30.06
C ALA A 3 22.02 15.09 -28.79
N SER A 4 20.87 15.38 -28.19
CA SER A 4 20.81 16.13 -26.93
C SER A 4 19.55 15.80 -26.12
N VAL A 5 19.32 14.52 -25.80
CA VAL A 5 18.24 14.14 -24.86
C VAL A 5 18.64 13.00 -23.89
N SER A 6 19.80 12.35 -24.01
CA SER A 6 20.13 11.18 -23.16
C SER A 6 21.08 11.44 -21.98
N TYR A 7 21.54 12.67 -21.74
CA TYR A 7 22.59 12.96 -20.74
C TYR A 7 22.07 13.44 -19.38
N SER A 8 20.82 13.91 -19.23
CA SER A 8 20.34 14.45 -17.94
C SER A 8 19.95 13.35 -16.96
N SER A 9 19.27 12.30 -17.42
CA SER A 9 18.80 11.19 -16.57
C SER A 9 19.95 10.42 -15.90
N THR A 10 21.13 10.36 -16.53
CA THR A 10 22.28 9.63 -16.00
C THR A 10 23.05 10.42 -14.94
N MET A 11 23.07 11.75 -15.02
CA MET A 11 23.69 12.61 -14.00
C MET A 11 22.85 12.74 -12.74
N ASP A 12 21.53 12.82 -12.87
CA ASP A 12 20.61 12.83 -11.72
C ASP A 12 20.72 11.52 -10.91
N ASP A 13 20.83 10.38 -11.60
CA ASP A 13 21.04 9.06 -10.98
C ASP A 13 22.39 8.95 -10.24
N GLU A 14 23.46 9.52 -10.78
CA GLU A 14 24.76 9.55 -10.10
C GLU A 14 24.72 10.48 -8.88
N TYR A 15 24.12 11.67 -9.02
CA TYR A 15 23.99 12.64 -7.94
C TYR A 15 23.14 12.09 -6.78
N GLU A 16 22.02 11.42 -7.06
CA GLU A 16 21.23 10.73 -6.04
C GLU A 16 22.02 9.63 -5.33
N LYS A 17 22.81 8.84 -6.07
CA LYS A 17 23.69 7.81 -5.48
C LYS A 17 24.77 8.43 -4.60
N PHE A 18 25.30 9.61 -4.96
CA PHE A 18 26.24 10.36 -4.14
C PHE A 18 25.60 10.88 -2.86
N ILE A 19 24.40 11.46 -2.92
CA ILE A 19 23.66 11.91 -1.72
C ILE A 19 23.37 10.72 -0.79
N LYS A 20 22.93 9.59 -1.34
CA LYS A 20 22.69 8.34 -0.59
C LYS A 20 23.96 7.79 0.08
N ARG A 21 25.13 7.97 -0.55
CA ARG A 21 26.43 7.59 0.03
C ARG A 21 26.91 8.56 1.11
N MET A 22 26.61 9.85 0.98
CA MET A 22 26.96 10.85 1.99
C MET A 22 26.11 10.71 3.26
N ASN A 23 24.82 10.41 3.10
CA ASN A 23 23.86 10.28 4.20
C ASN A 23 23.12 8.92 4.11
N PRO A 24 23.79 7.82 4.48
CA PRO A 24 23.18 6.50 4.48
C PRO A 24 21.95 6.49 5.39
N PRO A 25 20.88 5.72 5.05
CA PRO A 25 19.78 5.47 5.96
C PRO A 25 20.30 4.94 7.30
N ARG A 26 19.85 5.53 8.39
CA ARG A 26 20.15 5.13 9.76
C ARG A 26 18.85 4.77 10.45
N VAL A 27 18.83 3.61 11.06
CA VAL A 27 17.68 3.13 11.83
C VAL A 27 18.14 2.96 13.26
N VAL A 28 17.50 3.71 14.17
CA VAL A 28 17.75 3.60 15.60
C VAL A 28 16.52 2.96 16.20
N VAL A 29 16.71 1.84 16.87
CA VAL A 29 15.65 1.18 17.64
C VAL A 29 15.92 1.40 19.11
N ASP A 30 14.96 1.98 19.80
CA ASP A 30 15.03 2.35 21.21
C ASP A 30 13.85 1.72 21.96
N ASN A 31 14.16 0.83 22.89
CA ASN A 31 13.17 0.15 23.72
C ASN A 31 13.10 0.70 25.15
N GLU A 32 13.85 1.76 25.46
CA GLU A 32 13.98 2.34 26.81
C GLU A 32 13.19 3.64 26.94
N SER A 33 13.18 4.50 25.91
CA SER A 33 12.58 5.84 26.00
C SER A 33 11.06 5.86 26.19
N CYS A 34 10.34 4.84 25.69
CA CYS A 34 8.91 4.68 25.90
C CYS A 34 8.64 3.46 26.75
N LYS A 35 7.73 3.53 27.74
CA LYS A 35 7.42 2.39 28.62
C LYS A 35 6.61 1.30 27.93
N ASN A 36 5.77 1.68 26.97
CA ASN A 36 4.72 0.81 26.43
C ASN A 36 4.93 0.42 24.96
N ALA A 37 5.90 1.02 24.27
CA ALA A 37 6.16 0.78 22.86
C ALA A 37 7.66 0.78 22.57
N THR A 38 8.04 0.13 21.48
CA THR A 38 9.39 0.20 20.91
C THR A 38 9.44 1.37 19.94
N VAL A 39 10.41 2.26 20.10
CA VAL A 39 10.58 3.45 19.25
C VAL A 39 11.52 3.10 18.11
N ILE A 40 11.08 3.30 16.88
CA ILE A 40 11.88 3.13 15.66
C ILE A 40 12.03 4.50 15.03
N GLN A 41 13.25 5.02 15.03
CA GLN A 41 13.62 6.23 14.32
C GLN A 41 14.33 5.88 13.02
N VAL A 42 13.88 6.46 11.92
CA VAL A 42 14.46 6.30 10.58
C VAL A 42 14.93 7.65 10.08
N ASP A 43 16.24 7.80 9.93
CA ASP A 43 16.87 8.98 9.34
C ASP A 43 17.45 8.63 7.98
N SER A 44 17.18 9.39 6.93
CA SER A 44 17.85 9.20 5.64
C SER A 44 17.83 10.45 4.76
N ALA A 45 18.56 10.40 3.65
CA ALA A 45 18.26 11.30 2.54
C ALA A 45 16.80 11.11 2.09
N ASN A 46 16.10 12.22 1.83
CA ASN A 46 14.73 12.21 1.35
C ASN A 46 14.70 11.70 -0.09
N LYS A 47 14.04 10.57 -0.31
CA LYS A 47 13.74 10.02 -1.63
C LYS A 47 12.24 9.89 -1.78
N HIS A 48 11.74 10.08 -3.00
CA HIS A 48 10.32 9.89 -3.27
C HIS A 48 9.86 8.47 -2.88
N GLY A 49 8.78 8.36 -2.10
CA GLY A 49 8.19 7.09 -1.70
C GLY A 49 8.81 6.41 -0.46
N ILE A 50 9.80 7.01 0.20
CA ILE A 50 10.44 6.37 1.36
C ILE A 50 9.50 6.10 2.54
N LEU A 51 8.60 7.04 2.84
CA LEU A 51 7.61 6.86 3.92
C LEU A 51 6.76 5.60 3.68
N LEU A 52 6.32 5.40 2.43
CA LEU A 52 5.55 4.21 2.07
C LEU A 52 6.38 2.93 2.24
N GLU A 53 7.66 2.94 1.83
CA GLU A 53 8.54 1.79 2.03
C GLU A 53 8.71 1.44 3.52
N VAL A 54 8.93 2.44 4.37
CA VAL A 54 9.08 2.26 5.81
C VAL A 54 7.81 1.68 6.42
N VAL A 55 6.66 2.31 6.17
CA VAL A 55 5.36 1.86 6.68
C VAL A 55 5.02 0.47 6.15
N GLN A 56 5.40 0.14 4.92
CA GLN A 56 5.20 -1.20 4.36
C GLN A 56 6.01 -2.26 5.11
N VAL A 57 7.30 -2.03 5.38
CA VAL A 57 8.13 -2.99 6.13
C VAL A 57 7.58 -3.23 7.54
N LEU A 58 7.15 -2.17 8.23
CA LEU A 58 6.53 -2.31 9.55
C LEU A 58 5.22 -3.10 9.49
N THR A 59 4.42 -2.86 8.45
CA THR A 59 3.15 -3.56 8.21
C THR A 59 3.35 -5.03 7.84
N ASP A 60 4.36 -5.35 7.03
CA ASP A 60 4.74 -6.71 6.64
C ASP A 60 5.12 -7.59 7.85
N LEU A 61 5.64 -6.95 8.90
CA LEU A 61 5.98 -7.58 10.18
C LEU A 61 4.79 -7.68 11.14
N ASN A 62 3.59 -7.28 10.71
CA ASN A 62 2.37 -7.20 11.53
C ASN A 62 2.54 -6.34 12.80
N LEU A 63 3.37 -5.30 12.72
CA LEU A 63 3.55 -4.35 13.82
C LEU A 63 2.42 -3.32 13.82
N MET A 64 1.96 -2.98 15.02
CA MET A 64 0.95 -1.95 15.25
C MET A 64 1.66 -0.61 15.52
N ILE A 65 1.33 0.42 14.74
CA ILE A 65 1.90 1.76 14.89
C ILE A 65 0.95 2.57 15.76
N THR A 66 1.34 2.82 17.01
CA THR A 66 0.51 3.55 17.99
C THR A 66 0.70 5.06 17.91
N LYS A 67 1.91 5.50 17.57
CA LYS A 67 2.21 6.91 17.26
C LYS A 67 3.21 6.99 16.12
N ALA A 68 3.13 8.05 15.33
CA ALA A 68 4.16 8.37 14.37
C ALA A 68 4.34 9.88 14.21
N TYR A 69 5.59 10.30 14.08
CA TYR A 69 5.97 11.66 13.72
C TYR A 69 6.74 11.58 12.41
N ILE A 70 6.21 12.23 11.38
CA ILE A 70 6.75 12.19 10.02
C ILE A 70 7.28 13.59 9.69
N CYS A 71 8.54 13.67 9.27
CA CYS A 71 9.18 14.93 8.92
C CYS A 71 10.11 14.74 7.72
N SER A 72 9.80 15.40 6.61
CA SER A 72 10.64 15.47 5.43
C SER A 72 10.90 16.93 5.07
N ASP A 73 12.09 17.45 5.37
CA ASP A 73 12.47 18.83 5.10
C ASP A 73 13.85 18.92 4.45
N GLY A 74 14.02 19.85 3.50
CA GLY A 74 15.33 20.23 2.97
C GLY A 74 16.21 19.09 2.43
N GLY A 75 15.61 18.01 1.92
CA GLY A 75 16.33 16.82 1.43
C GLY A 75 16.64 15.77 2.50
N TRP A 76 16.15 15.95 3.72
CA TRP A 76 16.26 15.02 4.83
C TRP A 76 14.91 14.41 5.18
N PHE A 77 14.94 13.17 5.63
CA PHE A 77 13.80 12.38 6.07
C PHE A 77 14.10 11.89 7.49
N MET A 78 13.23 12.21 8.43
CA MET A 78 13.35 11.85 9.84
C MET A 78 11.96 11.47 10.36
N ASP A 79 11.71 10.18 10.44
CA ASP A 79 10.45 9.66 10.91
C ASP A 79 10.65 8.83 12.18
N VAL A 80 9.73 9.00 13.13
CA VAL A 80 9.74 8.28 14.40
C VAL A 80 8.43 7.53 14.53
N PHE A 81 8.49 6.21 14.72
CA PHE A 81 7.34 5.33 14.88
C PHE A 81 7.40 4.65 16.26
N ASN A 82 6.33 4.78 17.03
CA ASN A 82 6.11 3.96 18.21
C ASN A 82 5.35 2.72 17.78
N VAL A 83 5.97 1.55 17.94
CA VAL A 83 5.42 0.28 17.50
C VAL A 83 5.23 -0.70 18.64
N THR A 84 4.21 -1.53 18.52
CA THR A 84 3.94 -2.68 19.39
C THR A 84 3.65 -3.92 18.55
N ASP A 85 3.66 -5.09 19.19
CA ASP A 85 3.07 -6.29 18.59
C ASP A 85 1.53 -6.18 18.52
N GLN A 86 0.88 -7.18 17.94
CA GLN A 86 -0.58 -7.30 17.86
C GLN A 86 -1.27 -7.41 19.24
N HIS A 87 -0.52 -7.68 20.31
CA HIS A 87 -1.00 -7.79 21.68
C HIS A 87 -0.73 -6.50 22.50
N GLY A 88 -0.14 -5.47 21.88
CA GLY A 88 0.19 -4.20 22.54
C GLY A 88 1.49 -4.20 23.34
N ASN A 89 2.34 -5.23 23.20
CA ASN A 89 3.63 -5.30 23.88
C ASN A 89 4.76 -4.72 23.02
N LYS A 90 5.85 -4.37 23.70
CA LYS A 90 7.12 -4.01 23.06
C LYS A 90 7.70 -5.16 22.25
N ILE A 91 8.38 -4.80 21.17
CA ILE A 91 9.17 -5.74 20.39
C ILE A 91 10.47 -6.01 21.15
N THR A 92 10.65 -7.25 21.60
CA THR A 92 11.83 -7.71 22.33
C THR A 92 12.58 -8.81 21.59
N ASP A 93 11.99 -9.34 20.52
CA ASP A 93 12.60 -10.34 19.66
C ASP A 93 13.76 -9.71 18.87
N GLU A 94 14.99 -10.12 19.18
CA GLU A 94 16.21 -9.62 18.53
C GLU A 94 16.23 -9.89 17.02
N GLY A 95 15.62 -10.99 16.55
CA GLY A 95 15.55 -11.32 15.13
C GLY A 95 14.64 -10.37 14.35
N VAL A 96 13.52 -9.96 14.95
CA VAL A 96 12.63 -8.94 14.38
C VAL A 96 13.33 -7.58 14.34
N LEU A 97 14.01 -7.22 15.43
CA LEU A 97 14.75 -5.95 15.53
C LEU A 97 15.91 -5.87 14.51
N ASP A 98 16.69 -6.94 14.39
CA ASP A 98 17.77 -7.05 13.40
C ASP A 98 17.23 -7.02 11.96
N TYR A 99 16.09 -7.67 11.70
CA TYR A 99 15.43 -7.60 10.41
C TYR A 99 14.99 -6.17 10.06
N ILE A 100 14.37 -5.44 10.98
CA ILE A 100 13.99 -4.04 10.78
C ILE A 100 15.22 -3.18 10.45
N GLN A 101 16.30 -3.33 11.23
CA GLN A 101 17.53 -2.58 11.00
C GLN A 101 18.15 -2.88 9.63
N LYS A 102 18.14 -4.14 9.19
CA LYS A 102 18.64 -4.54 7.87
C LYS A 102 17.73 -4.07 6.73
N SER A 103 16.41 -4.20 6.88
CA SER A 103 15.43 -3.85 5.86
C SER A 103 15.30 -2.35 5.63
N LEU A 104 15.48 -1.53 6.68
CA LEU A 104 15.35 -0.07 6.61
C LEU A 104 16.71 0.66 6.65
N GLY A 105 17.78 -0.04 7.03
CA GLY A 105 19.13 0.51 7.13
C GLY A 105 19.81 0.69 5.76
N PRO A 106 21.13 0.93 5.74
CA PRO A 106 21.86 1.28 4.53
C PRO A 106 21.91 0.14 3.51
N ASP A 107 21.83 -1.11 3.96
CA ASP A 107 21.79 -2.30 3.12
C ASP A 107 20.48 -2.43 2.31
N SER A 108 19.44 -1.67 2.68
CA SER A 108 18.18 -1.58 1.94
C SER A 108 18.33 -1.03 0.52
N CYS A 109 19.37 -0.21 0.27
CA CYS A 109 19.68 0.30 -1.08
C CYS A 109 20.14 -0.82 -2.02
N PHE A 110 20.75 -1.87 -1.50
CA PHE A 110 21.05 -3.08 -2.26
C PHE A 110 19.82 -3.97 -2.41
N ALA A 111 18.91 -3.97 -1.44
CA ALA A 111 17.65 -4.72 -1.51
C ALA A 111 16.65 -4.16 -2.55
N SER A 112 16.56 -2.84 -2.72
CA SER A 112 15.68 -2.23 -3.73
C SER A 112 16.16 -2.50 -5.17
N SER A 113 17.48 -2.56 -5.37
CA SER A 113 18.10 -2.99 -6.64
C SER A 113 18.15 -4.52 -6.78
N MET A 114 18.27 -5.30 -5.68
CA MET A 114 18.17 -6.77 -5.68
C MET A 114 16.76 -7.27 -5.95
N ARG A 115 15.71 -6.52 -5.60
CA ARG A 115 14.34 -6.81 -6.05
C ARG A 115 14.19 -6.69 -7.58
N ARG A 116 15.14 -6.04 -8.28
CA ARG A 116 15.23 -6.07 -9.76
C ARG A 116 16.35 -6.96 -10.30
N SER A 117 17.47 -7.16 -9.61
CA SER A 117 18.63 -7.82 -10.25
C SER A 117 19.81 -8.19 -9.33
N VAL A 118 19.64 -8.92 -8.21
CA VAL A 118 20.75 -9.80 -7.77
C VAL A 118 20.26 -11.06 -7.05
N GLY A 119 20.52 -12.21 -7.68
CA GLY A 119 21.37 -13.23 -7.07
C GLY A 119 20.80 -14.22 -6.06
N VAL A 120 19.51 -14.23 -5.78
CA VAL A 120 18.77 -15.46 -5.47
C VAL A 120 17.43 -15.29 -6.15
N VAL A 121 17.27 -15.89 -7.33
CA VAL A 121 15.94 -16.11 -7.88
C VAL A 121 15.28 -17.09 -6.90
N PRO A 122 14.29 -16.72 -6.05
CA PRO A 122 13.34 -17.76 -5.73
C PRO A 122 12.74 -18.10 -7.09
N ALA A 123 12.84 -19.37 -7.49
CA ALA A 123 12.12 -19.82 -8.66
C ALA A 123 10.70 -19.23 -8.56
N MET A 124 10.16 -18.78 -9.68
CA MET A 124 8.78 -18.30 -9.72
C MET A 124 7.90 -19.47 -9.28
N ASP A 125 7.63 -19.58 -7.99
CA ASP A 125 7.02 -20.77 -7.39
C ASP A 125 5.50 -20.71 -7.54
N HIS A 126 4.96 -19.59 -8.01
CA HIS A 126 3.53 -19.39 -8.21
C HIS A 126 3.26 -18.39 -9.34
N THR A 127 2.11 -18.56 -9.97
CA THR A 127 1.50 -17.60 -10.90
C THR A 127 0.58 -16.69 -10.11
N SER A 128 0.66 -15.38 -10.32
CA SER A 128 -0.26 -14.43 -9.70
C SER A 128 -1.45 -14.14 -10.62
N ILE A 129 -2.66 -14.28 -10.11
CA ILE A 129 -3.91 -13.95 -10.79
C ILE A 129 -4.56 -12.78 -10.07
N GLU A 130 -4.73 -11.68 -10.79
CA GLU A 130 -5.40 -10.47 -10.32
C GLU A 130 -6.80 -10.38 -10.92
N LEU A 131 -7.82 -10.20 -10.09
CA LEU A 131 -9.22 -10.11 -10.47
C LEU A 131 -9.82 -8.81 -9.93
N ILE A 132 -10.50 -8.05 -10.77
CA ILE A 132 -11.28 -6.87 -10.37
C ILE A 132 -12.61 -6.86 -11.10
N GLY A 133 -13.71 -6.67 -10.36
CA GLY A 133 -15.06 -6.71 -10.92
C GLY A 133 -16.13 -6.20 -9.96
N SER A 134 -17.40 -6.37 -10.33
CA SER A 134 -18.52 -6.16 -9.42
C SER A 134 -18.69 -7.37 -8.52
N ASP A 135 -18.81 -7.10 -7.22
CA ASP A 135 -19.10 -8.12 -6.22
C ASP A 135 -20.54 -8.62 -6.37
N ARG A 136 -20.74 -9.92 -6.17
CA ARG A 136 -22.05 -10.55 -6.16
C ARG A 136 -22.01 -11.86 -5.36
N PRO A 137 -23.14 -12.27 -4.77
CA PRO A 137 -23.25 -13.59 -4.16
C PRO A 137 -22.81 -14.70 -5.12
N GLY A 138 -21.95 -15.60 -4.64
CA GLY A 138 -21.44 -16.74 -5.41
C GLY A 138 -20.23 -16.45 -6.31
N LEU A 139 -19.76 -15.20 -6.43
CA LEU A 139 -18.62 -14.86 -7.29
C LEU A 139 -17.36 -15.67 -6.96
N LEU A 140 -16.95 -15.71 -5.69
CA LEU A 140 -15.76 -16.47 -5.28
C LEU A 140 -15.94 -17.99 -5.49
N SER A 141 -17.15 -18.50 -5.33
CA SER A 141 -17.46 -19.91 -5.60
C SER A 141 -17.27 -20.26 -7.07
N GLU A 142 -17.73 -19.40 -7.98
CA GLU A 142 -17.53 -19.58 -9.43
C GLU A 142 -16.06 -19.48 -9.82
N VAL A 143 -15.32 -18.51 -9.26
CA VAL A 143 -13.87 -18.37 -9.47
C VAL A 143 -13.13 -19.62 -9.00
N SER A 144 -13.44 -20.10 -7.79
CA SER A 144 -12.85 -21.32 -7.23
C SER A 144 -13.15 -22.55 -8.08
N ALA A 145 -14.38 -22.66 -8.58
CA ALA A 145 -14.77 -23.75 -9.49
C ALA A 145 -13.97 -23.73 -10.80
N VAL A 146 -13.74 -22.55 -11.40
CA VAL A 146 -12.90 -22.42 -12.60
C VAL A 146 -11.47 -22.84 -12.32
N LEU A 147 -10.86 -22.37 -11.23
CA LEU A 147 -9.48 -22.73 -10.88
C LEU A 147 -9.32 -24.23 -10.60
N THR A 148 -10.28 -24.83 -9.88
CA THR A 148 -10.30 -26.26 -9.59
C THR A 148 -10.45 -27.10 -10.86
N ASN A 149 -11.33 -26.70 -11.78
CA ASN A 149 -11.51 -27.38 -13.07
C ASN A 149 -10.26 -27.30 -13.96
N LEU A 150 -9.49 -26.21 -13.84
CA LEU A 150 -8.23 -26.01 -14.57
C LEU A 150 -7.02 -26.59 -13.84
N LYS A 151 -7.23 -27.42 -12.81
CA LYS A 151 -6.16 -28.08 -12.06
C LYS A 151 -5.16 -27.08 -11.48
N CYS A 152 -5.66 -25.95 -11.01
CA CYS A 152 -4.88 -24.91 -10.36
C CYS A 152 -5.02 -25.07 -8.84
N ASN A 153 -3.91 -25.27 -8.14
CA ASN A 153 -3.85 -25.25 -6.69
C ASN A 153 -3.66 -23.80 -6.19
N VAL A 154 -4.60 -23.31 -5.38
CA VAL A 154 -4.52 -21.96 -4.79
C VAL A 154 -3.65 -22.00 -3.53
N VAL A 155 -2.51 -21.32 -3.55
CA VAL A 155 -1.54 -21.25 -2.44
C VAL A 155 -1.93 -20.14 -1.47
N ASN A 156 -2.32 -18.98 -1.98
CA ASN A 156 -2.82 -17.86 -1.20
C ASN A 156 -3.87 -17.10 -2.02
N ALA A 157 -4.86 -16.53 -1.35
CA ALA A 157 -5.83 -15.64 -1.98
C ALA A 157 -6.18 -14.54 -1.00
N GLU A 158 -5.96 -13.29 -1.41
CA GLU A 158 -6.41 -12.10 -0.67
C GLU A 158 -7.50 -11.43 -1.48
N VAL A 159 -8.62 -11.10 -0.81
CA VAL A 159 -9.84 -10.59 -1.45
C VAL A 159 -10.36 -9.40 -0.67
N TRP A 160 -10.62 -8.28 -1.35
CA TRP A 160 -11.23 -7.08 -0.78
C TRP A 160 -12.57 -6.79 -1.45
N THR A 161 -13.55 -6.36 -0.66
CA THR A 161 -14.85 -5.90 -1.15
C THR A 161 -15.19 -4.53 -0.59
N HIS A 162 -15.65 -3.62 -1.46
CA HIS A 162 -16.05 -2.27 -1.08
C HIS A 162 -16.94 -1.67 -2.17
N ASN A 163 -18.03 -0.98 -1.79
CA ASN A 163 -18.95 -0.32 -2.72
C ASN A 163 -19.38 -1.19 -3.92
N THR A 164 -19.81 -2.42 -3.65
CA THR A 164 -20.21 -3.44 -4.65
C THR A 164 -19.09 -3.84 -5.63
N ARG A 165 -17.83 -3.52 -5.32
CA ARG A 165 -16.64 -3.94 -6.05
C ARG A 165 -15.91 -5.03 -5.28
N ALA A 166 -15.31 -5.96 -6.02
CA ALA A 166 -14.46 -7.00 -5.48
C ALA A 166 -13.12 -6.99 -6.23
N ALA A 167 -12.03 -6.99 -5.47
CA ALA A 167 -10.67 -7.18 -5.95
C ALA A 167 -10.08 -8.44 -5.31
N ALA A 168 -9.33 -9.24 -6.07
CA ALA A 168 -8.60 -10.38 -5.54
C ALA A 168 -7.23 -10.52 -6.17
N VAL A 169 -6.25 -10.92 -5.36
CA VAL A 169 -4.93 -11.36 -5.82
C VAL A 169 -4.71 -12.77 -5.31
N MET A 170 -4.57 -13.72 -6.23
CA MET A 170 -4.47 -15.14 -5.95
C MET A 170 -3.13 -15.69 -6.45
N ARG A 171 -2.35 -16.29 -5.56
CA ARG A 171 -1.15 -17.05 -5.92
C ARG A 171 -1.54 -18.49 -6.19
N VAL A 172 -1.34 -18.93 -7.42
CA VAL A 172 -1.72 -20.27 -7.87
C VAL A 172 -0.52 -21.06 -8.40
N THR A 173 -0.62 -22.37 -8.29
CA THR A 173 0.34 -23.35 -8.80
C THR A 173 -0.41 -24.37 -9.64
N ASP A 174 0.30 -25.07 -10.51
CA ASP A 174 -0.25 -26.26 -11.13
C ASP A 174 -0.42 -27.38 -10.09
N GLU A 175 -1.55 -28.08 -10.11
CA GLU A 175 -1.91 -29.09 -9.11
C GLU A 175 -0.95 -30.30 -9.13
N GLU A 176 -0.49 -30.70 -10.32
CA GLU A 176 0.37 -31.88 -10.51
C GLU A 176 1.83 -31.56 -10.21
N THR A 177 2.37 -30.51 -10.82
CA THR A 177 3.78 -30.14 -10.72
C THR A 177 4.12 -29.30 -9.49
N ARG A 178 3.11 -28.70 -8.83
CA ARG A 178 3.26 -27.74 -7.73
C ARG A 178 4.14 -26.53 -8.06
N ALA A 179 4.34 -26.26 -9.35
CA ALA A 179 5.14 -25.14 -9.85
C ALA A 179 4.24 -24.04 -10.42
N ALA A 180 4.83 -22.87 -10.74
CA ALA A 180 4.10 -21.83 -11.45
C ALA A 180 3.63 -22.32 -12.83
N ILE A 181 2.42 -21.88 -13.19
CA ILE A 181 1.85 -22.07 -14.52
C ILE A 181 2.56 -21.08 -15.45
N THR A 182 3.38 -21.60 -16.36
CA THR A 182 4.14 -20.81 -17.33
C THR A 182 3.63 -20.97 -18.76
N ASP A 183 2.80 -21.97 -19.03
CA ASP A 183 2.24 -22.21 -20.37
C ASP A 183 1.30 -21.07 -20.81
N PRO A 184 1.65 -20.29 -21.85
CA PRO A 184 0.86 -19.14 -22.27
C PRO A 184 -0.54 -19.51 -22.75
N GLN A 185 -0.75 -20.71 -23.31
CA GLN A 185 -2.07 -21.14 -23.76
C GLN A 185 -3.01 -21.39 -22.57
N ARG A 186 -2.51 -22.09 -21.55
CA ARG A 186 -3.24 -22.29 -20.30
C ARG A 186 -3.51 -20.98 -19.57
N LEU A 187 -2.54 -20.07 -19.51
CA LEU A 187 -2.75 -18.74 -18.91
C LEU A 187 -3.81 -17.93 -19.65
N ALA A 188 -3.83 -17.96 -20.99
CA ALA A 188 -4.87 -17.32 -21.79
C ALA A 188 -6.25 -17.96 -21.56
N LEU A 189 -6.32 -19.28 -21.39
CA LEU A 189 -7.56 -19.99 -21.06
C LEU A 189 -8.09 -19.58 -19.68
N ILE A 190 -7.21 -19.56 -18.66
CA ILE A 190 -7.53 -19.11 -17.30
C ILE A 190 -8.09 -17.69 -17.35
N ASN A 191 -7.36 -16.77 -17.98
CA ASN A 191 -7.77 -15.37 -18.08
C ASN A 191 -9.14 -15.23 -18.76
N ARG A 192 -9.35 -15.93 -19.89
CA ARG A 192 -10.62 -15.91 -20.61
C ARG A 192 -11.80 -16.41 -19.77
N LEU A 193 -11.63 -17.52 -19.05
CA LEU A 193 -12.70 -18.11 -18.24
C LEU A 193 -13.03 -17.24 -17.02
N LEU A 194 -12.01 -16.71 -16.34
CA LEU A 194 -12.20 -15.81 -15.20
C LEU A 194 -12.82 -14.47 -15.63
N CYS A 195 -12.40 -13.91 -16.77
CA CYS A 195 -13.07 -12.75 -17.35
C CYS A 195 -14.56 -12.99 -17.59
N ASN A 196 -14.96 -14.18 -18.05
CA ASN A 196 -16.38 -14.51 -18.26
C ASN A 196 -17.15 -14.56 -16.95
N VAL A 197 -16.56 -15.10 -15.88
CA VAL A 197 -17.15 -15.10 -14.53
C VAL A 197 -17.30 -13.66 -14.01
N LEU A 198 -16.34 -12.78 -14.26
CA LEU A 198 -16.41 -11.40 -13.80
C LEU A 198 -17.36 -10.51 -14.63
N LYS A 199 -17.65 -10.86 -15.89
CA LYS A 199 -18.57 -10.15 -16.81
C LYS A 199 -20.06 -10.32 -16.44
N GLY A 200 -20.38 -10.42 -15.15
CA GLY A 200 -21.77 -10.38 -14.67
C GLY A 200 -22.54 -9.17 -15.22
N SER A 201 -23.85 -9.14 -15.01
CA SER A 201 -24.86 -8.28 -15.66
C SER A 201 -24.66 -6.75 -15.65
N ASN A 202 -23.55 -6.22 -15.13
CA ASN A 202 -23.25 -4.80 -15.04
C ASN A 202 -22.55 -4.29 -16.33
N LYS A 203 -23.24 -3.41 -17.07
CA LYS A 203 -22.80 -2.91 -18.39
C LYS A 203 -21.84 -1.72 -18.34
N TYR A 204 -21.59 -1.13 -17.17
CA TYR A 204 -20.93 0.18 -17.06
C TYR A 204 -19.42 0.14 -16.79
N ARG A 205 -18.87 -0.99 -16.29
CA ARG A 205 -17.43 -1.14 -16.03
C ARG A 205 -16.96 -2.53 -16.45
N GLU A 206 -15.94 -2.58 -17.29
CA GLU A 206 -15.39 -3.86 -17.77
C GLU A 206 -14.54 -4.50 -16.67
N PRO A 207 -14.82 -5.77 -16.31
CA PRO A 207 -13.96 -6.50 -15.39
C PRO A 207 -12.60 -6.75 -16.01
N LYS A 208 -11.55 -6.77 -15.18
CA LYS A 208 -10.19 -7.03 -15.64
C LYS A 208 -9.65 -8.25 -14.92
N THR A 209 -9.06 -9.16 -15.69
CA THR A 209 -8.21 -10.24 -15.17
C THR A 209 -6.82 -10.04 -15.74
N VAL A 210 -5.83 -9.95 -14.86
CA VAL A 210 -4.42 -9.89 -15.24
C VAL A 210 -3.73 -11.08 -14.63
N VAL A 211 -2.95 -11.79 -15.45
CA VAL A 211 -2.12 -12.90 -14.98
C VAL A 211 -0.67 -12.47 -15.18
N SER A 212 0.10 -12.47 -14.10
CA SER A 212 1.47 -11.97 -14.09
C SER A 212 2.40 -12.90 -13.33
N HIS A 213 3.68 -12.81 -13.68
CA HIS A 213 4.77 -13.46 -12.98
C HIS A 213 5.53 -12.37 -12.22
N GLY A 214 5.26 -12.20 -10.93
CA GLY A 214 5.91 -11.13 -10.17
C GLY A 214 5.54 -11.08 -8.69
N LEU A 215 6.47 -10.50 -7.91
CA LEU A 215 6.29 -10.19 -6.49
C LEU A 215 5.78 -8.75 -6.39
N THR A 216 4.47 -8.57 -6.33
CA THR A 216 3.85 -7.33 -5.86
C THR A 216 3.46 -7.52 -4.40
N HIS A 217 3.64 -6.50 -3.57
CA HIS A 217 3.09 -6.51 -2.20
C HIS A 217 1.57 -6.56 -2.31
N THR A 218 0.96 -7.67 -1.89
CA THR A 218 -0.44 -8.01 -2.22
C THR A 218 -1.40 -6.89 -1.80
N ASP A 219 -1.26 -6.41 -0.57
CA ASP A 219 -2.05 -5.32 -0.01
C ASP A 219 -1.92 -4.02 -0.83
N ARG A 220 -0.70 -3.69 -1.26
CA ARG A 220 -0.45 -2.49 -2.09
C ARG A 220 -1.10 -2.66 -3.46
N ARG A 221 -1.06 -3.87 -4.01
CA ARG A 221 -1.64 -4.17 -5.31
C ARG A 221 -3.17 -4.12 -5.29
N LEU A 222 -3.79 -4.71 -4.27
CA LEU A 222 -5.23 -4.64 -4.04
C LEU A 222 -5.71 -3.20 -3.89
N HIS A 223 -4.97 -2.38 -3.12
CA HIS A 223 -5.23 -0.95 -3.00
C HIS A 223 -5.26 -0.25 -4.38
N GLN A 224 -4.23 -0.47 -5.20
CA GLN A 224 -4.14 0.11 -6.55
C GLN A 224 -5.25 -0.37 -7.47
N MET A 225 -5.62 -1.65 -7.38
CA MET A 225 -6.71 -2.22 -8.17
C MET A 225 -8.04 -1.57 -7.82
N MET A 226 -8.37 -1.45 -6.54
CA MET A 226 -9.60 -0.79 -6.08
C MET A 226 -9.64 0.69 -6.46
N PHE A 227 -8.52 1.40 -6.25
CA PHE A 227 -8.39 2.81 -6.62
C PHE A 227 -8.57 3.05 -8.13
N ALA A 228 -7.85 2.29 -8.97
CA ALA A 228 -7.94 2.40 -10.43
C ALA A 228 -9.34 2.10 -10.97
N ASP A 229 -10.06 1.28 -10.23
CA ASP A 229 -11.41 0.82 -10.52
C ASP A 229 -12.50 1.72 -9.91
N ARG A 230 -12.09 2.79 -9.21
CA ARG A 230 -12.91 3.87 -8.66
C ARG A 230 -13.99 3.37 -7.72
N ASP A 231 -13.59 2.53 -6.77
CA ASP A 231 -14.45 2.08 -5.67
C ASP A 231 -14.83 3.24 -4.73
N TYR A 232 -14.08 4.34 -4.72
CA TYR A 232 -14.38 5.55 -3.94
C TYR A 232 -15.52 6.41 -4.52
N GLU A 233 -15.98 6.15 -5.76
CA GLU A 233 -17.15 6.83 -6.33
C GLU A 233 -18.42 6.26 -5.67
N ARG A 234 -19.07 7.06 -4.80
CA ARG A 234 -20.29 6.65 -4.08
C ARG A 234 -21.43 6.34 -5.03
N SER A 235 -22.22 5.32 -4.71
CA SER A 235 -23.53 5.09 -5.31
C SER A 235 -24.60 5.92 -4.56
N VAL A 236 -25.66 6.34 -5.25
CA VAL A 236 -26.71 7.24 -4.69
C VAL A 236 -27.47 6.61 -3.50
N ASP A 237 -27.28 5.31 -3.25
CA ASP A 237 -28.06 4.51 -2.29
C ASP A 237 -27.26 4.06 -1.05
N ASP A 238 -26.09 4.67 -0.80
CA ASP A 238 -25.22 4.30 0.33
C ASP A 238 -25.79 4.76 1.68
N SER A 239 -26.63 3.90 2.25
CA SER A 239 -27.17 3.95 3.62
C SER A 239 -26.14 3.49 4.67
N LEU A 240 -24.90 3.95 4.57
CA LEU A 240 -23.98 3.83 5.70
C LEU A 240 -24.51 4.67 6.87
N ASP A 241 -24.64 4.04 8.03
CA ASP A 241 -25.03 4.72 9.27
C ASP A 241 -24.04 5.89 9.52
N GLU A 242 -24.53 7.13 9.54
CA GLU A 242 -23.67 8.33 9.56
C GLU A 242 -22.67 8.34 10.74
N LYS A 243 -22.95 7.55 11.78
CA LYS A 243 -22.15 7.43 13.00
C LYS A 243 -20.87 6.58 12.85
N GLU A 244 -20.78 5.71 11.85
CA GLU A 244 -19.59 4.88 11.63
C GLU A 244 -18.65 5.45 10.56
N ARG A 245 -18.99 6.60 9.97
CA ARG A 245 -18.19 7.20 8.92
C ARG A 245 -16.90 7.80 9.46
N PRO A 246 -15.75 7.57 8.79
CA PRO A 246 -14.53 8.29 9.11
C PRO A 246 -14.73 9.79 8.83
N ASN A 247 -14.25 10.63 9.72
CA ASN A 247 -14.23 12.07 9.50
C ASN A 247 -12.91 12.43 8.82
N VAL A 248 -12.98 12.84 7.56
CA VAL A 248 -11.82 13.30 6.79
C VAL A 248 -12.05 14.75 6.38
N ASN A 249 -11.10 15.62 6.70
CA ASN A 249 -11.12 17.01 6.30
C ASN A 249 -9.83 17.36 5.56
N VAL A 250 -9.94 18.19 4.53
CA VAL A 250 -8.81 18.66 3.73
C VAL A 250 -8.90 20.17 3.63
N VAL A 251 -7.93 20.88 4.21
CA VAL A 251 -7.90 22.35 4.27
C VAL A 251 -6.62 22.85 3.63
N ASN A 252 -6.70 23.91 2.83
CA ASN A 252 -5.52 24.53 2.25
C ASN A 252 -4.97 25.58 3.20
N TRP A 253 -3.67 25.52 3.48
CA TRP A 253 -2.98 26.55 4.25
C TRP A 253 -2.45 27.62 3.30
N GLN A 254 -3.21 28.69 3.11
CA GLN A 254 -2.99 29.70 2.05
C GLN A 254 -1.61 30.38 2.14
N ASP A 255 -1.03 30.50 3.33
CA ASP A 255 0.27 31.16 3.51
C ASP A 255 1.49 30.24 3.29
N LYS A 256 1.29 28.93 3.10
CA LYS A 256 2.39 27.94 3.12
C LYS A 256 2.39 26.92 1.98
N ASP A 257 1.61 27.15 0.93
CA ASP A 257 1.59 26.33 -0.30
C ASP A 257 1.42 24.80 -0.05
N TYR A 258 0.68 24.42 0.99
CA TYR A 258 0.35 23.02 1.27
C TYR A 258 -1.09 22.84 1.72
N SER A 259 -1.57 21.60 1.68
CA SER A 259 -2.86 21.19 2.22
C SER A 259 -2.66 20.33 3.46
N VAL A 260 -3.54 20.48 4.44
CA VAL A 260 -3.60 19.67 5.65
C VAL A 260 -4.76 18.71 5.52
N VAL A 261 -4.47 17.43 5.68
CA VAL A 261 -5.45 16.36 5.77
C VAL A 261 -5.57 15.97 7.24
N THR A 262 -6.77 16.05 7.80
CA THR A 262 -7.08 15.59 9.15
C THR A 262 -8.04 14.41 9.05
N ILE A 263 -7.70 13.30 9.70
CA ILE A 263 -8.45 12.06 9.69
C ILE A 263 -8.76 11.67 11.14
N ARG A 264 -10.04 11.39 11.41
CA ARG A 264 -10.50 10.82 12.68
C ARG A 264 -11.43 9.64 12.40
N CYS A 265 -11.02 8.46 12.83
CA CYS A 265 -11.77 7.23 12.60
C CYS A 265 -11.50 6.21 13.72
N LYS A 266 -12.22 5.08 13.70
CA LYS A 266 -11.89 3.93 14.57
C LYS A 266 -10.53 3.37 14.14
N ASP A 267 -9.65 3.13 15.11
CA ASP A 267 -8.35 2.56 14.79
C ASP A 267 -8.45 1.10 14.34
N ARG A 268 -7.51 0.66 13.49
CA ARG A 268 -7.40 -0.71 13.02
C ARG A 268 -5.98 -1.02 12.51
N PRO A 269 -5.58 -2.30 12.46
CA PRO A 269 -4.35 -2.71 11.80
C PRO A 269 -4.26 -2.14 10.37
N LYS A 270 -3.03 -1.77 9.97
CA LYS A 270 -2.68 -1.27 8.63
C LYS A 270 -3.35 0.05 8.23
N LEU A 271 -4.00 0.77 9.14
CA LEU A 271 -4.67 2.05 8.84
C LEU A 271 -3.69 3.09 8.27
N LEU A 272 -2.53 3.28 8.92
CA LEU A 272 -1.50 4.20 8.43
C LEU A 272 -1.03 3.81 7.02
N PHE A 273 -0.79 2.52 6.78
CA PHE A 273 -0.38 2.00 5.47
C PHE A 273 -1.39 2.34 4.38
N ASP A 274 -2.69 2.12 4.62
CA ASP A 274 -3.74 2.39 3.64
C ASP A 274 -3.86 3.90 3.33
N ILE A 275 -3.69 4.77 4.34
CA ILE A 275 -3.72 6.23 4.16
C ILE A 275 -2.51 6.72 3.35
N ILE A 276 -1.29 6.32 3.73
CA ILE A 276 -0.08 6.68 2.98
C ILE A 276 -0.13 6.12 1.56
N CYS A 277 -0.67 4.91 1.39
CA CYS A 277 -0.90 4.32 0.07
C CYS A 277 -1.81 5.20 -0.79
N THR A 278 -2.92 5.67 -0.22
CA THR A 278 -3.90 6.52 -0.91
C THR A 278 -3.27 7.83 -1.34
N LEU A 279 -2.60 8.53 -0.42
CA LEU A 279 -1.94 9.81 -0.73
C LEU A 279 -0.87 9.62 -1.81
N THR A 280 -0.06 8.57 -1.71
CA THR A 280 0.99 8.27 -2.70
C THR A 280 0.40 7.93 -4.08
N ASP A 281 -0.67 7.13 -4.15
CA ASP A 281 -1.34 6.77 -5.42
C ASP A 281 -2.03 7.97 -6.07
N MET A 282 -2.48 8.93 -5.25
CA MET A 282 -3.00 10.22 -5.70
C MET A 282 -1.90 11.25 -6.02
N GLN A 283 -0.62 10.84 -6.02
CA GLN A 283 0.54 11.67 -6.28
C GLN A 283 0.71 12.84 -5.28
N TYR A 284 0.33 12.62 -4.03
CA TYR A 284 0.63 13.52 -2.92
C TYR A 284 1.84 13.02 -2.13
N VAL A 285 2.73 13.95 -1.80
CA VAL A 285 3.88 13.75 -0.93
C VAL A 285 3.52 14.27 0.45
N VAL A 286 3.61 13.38 1.44
CA VAL A 286 3.54 13.72 2.87
C VAL A 286 4.91 14.21 3.30
N PHE A 287 5.01 15.44 3.77
CA PHE A 287 6.27 16.02 4.26
C PHE A 287 6.23 16.36 5.75
N HIS A 288 5.04 16.45 6.33
CA HIS A 288 4.86 16.45 7.78
C HIS A 288 3.65 15.58 8.13
N GLY A 289 3.72 14.85 9.23
CA GLY A 289 2.59 14.06 9.71
C GLY A 289 2.68 13.77 11.20
N ASN A 290 1.51 13.67 11.82
CA ASN A 290 1.35 13.28 13.20
C ASN A 290 0.24 12.22 13.27
N VAL A 291 0.57 11.07 13.85
CA VAL A 291 -0.33 9.92 13.99
C VAL A 291 -0.45 9.61 15.47
N ASP A 292 -1.68 9.51 15.95
CA ASP A 292 -2.01 9.08 17.31
C ASP A 292 -3.13 8.02 17.24
N ALA A 293 -2.80 6.82 17.69
CA ALA A 293 -3.67 5.65 17.73
C ALA A 293 -3.61 4.94 19.10
N GLU A 294 -3.25 5.66 20.18
CA GLU A 294 -3.24 5.06 21.53
C GLU A 294 -4.65 4.83 22.11
N GLY A 295 -5.68 5.39 21.49
CA GLY A 295 -7.09 5.26 21.89
C GLY A 295 -7.93 4.37 20.98
N PRO A 296 -9.23 4.21 21.28
CA PRO A 296 -10.17 3.47 20.41
C PRO A 296 -10.43 4.19 19.07
N GLN A 297 -10.03 5.45 18.97
CA GLN A 297 -10.07 6.24 17.73
C GLN A 297 -8.65 6.65 17.38
N ALA A 298 -8.31 6.52 16.09
CA ALA A 298 -7.11 7.08 15.53
C ALA A 298 -7.36 8.54 15.11
N TYR A 299 -6.39 9.39 15.40
CA TYR A 299 -6.30 10.76 14.93
C TYR A 299 -5.01 10.92 14.14
N GLN A 300 -5.13 11.38 12.89
CA GLN A 300 -3.99 11.53 12.00
C GLN A 300 -4.07 12.87 11.29
N GLU A 301 -2.95 13.58 11.23
CA GLU A 301 -2.82 14.85 10.54
C GLU A 301 -1.62 14.77 9.59
N TYR A 302 -1.82 15.20 8.33
CA TYR A 302 -0.77 15.18 7.30
C TYR A 302 -0.71 16.51 6.57
N CYS A 303 0.48 17.10 6.51
CA CYS A 303 0.75 18.17 5.57
C CYS A 303 1.22 17.55 4.26
N ILE A 304 0.44 17.79 3.21
CA ILE A 304 0.65 17.22 1.88
C ILE A 304 0.86 18.30 0.83
N ARG A 305 1.66 17.96 -0.19
CA ARG A 305 1.75 18.69 -1.45
C ARG A 305 1.65 17.69 -2.58
N HIS A 306 1.03 18.07 -3.68
CA HIS A 306 1.08 17.26 -4.88
C HIS A 306 2.54 17.19 -5.40
N VAL A 307 2.90 16.17 -6.16
CA VAL A 307 4.28 15.98 -6.69
C VAL A 307 4.78 17.15 -7.54
N ASP A 308 3.87 17.99 -8.05
CA ASP A 308 4.21 19.24 -8.76
C ASP A 308 4.49 20.43 -7.82
N GLY A 309 4.47 20.19 -6.50
CA GLY A 309 4.72 21.17 -5.44
C GLY A 309 3.48 21.96 -5.00
N SER A 310 2.33 21.80 -5.65
CA SER A 310 1.14 22.59 -5.36
C SER A 310 0.26 22.01 -4.24
N PRO A 311 -0.53 22.85 -3.54
CA PRO A 311 -1.61 22.36 -2.69
C PRO A 311 -2.78 21.83 -3.54
N VAL A 312 -3.78 21.22 -2.90
CA VAL A 312 -5.04 20.81 -3.53
C VAL A 312 -5.68 22.02 -4.23
N LYS A 313 -5.88 21.96 -5.55
CA LYS A 313 -6.17 23.14 -6.38
C LYS A 313 -7.65 23.50 -6.47
N SER A 314 -8.53 22.50 -6.36
CA SER A 314 -9.97 22.67 -6.59
C SER A 314 -10.81 21.91 -5.59
N ASP A 315 -12.06 22.32 -5.41
CA ASP A 315 -13.00 21.61 -4.53
C ASP A 315 -13.33 20.21 -5.07
N ALA A 316 -13.36 20.01 -6.39
CA ALA A 316 -13.53 18.68 -6.98
C ALA A 316 -12.35 17.74 -6.70
N GLU A 317 -11.14 18.29 -6.60
CA GLU A 317 -9.95 17.54 -6.18
C GLU A 317 -9.99 17.25 -4.68
N ARG A 318 -10.40 18.24 -3.87
CA ARG A 318 -10.60 18.10 -2.42
C ARG A 318 -11.57 16.97 -2.09
N GLU A 319 -12.75 16.98 -2.70
CA GLU A 319 -13.77 15.94 -2.54
C GLU A 319 -13.25 14.57 -2.98
N ARG A 320 -12.45 14.52 -4.05
CA ARG A 320 -11.82 13.27 -4.50
C ARG A 320 -10.84 12.73 -3.47
N VAL A 321 -9.98 13.58 -2.88
CA VAL A 321 -9.04 13.17 -1.82
C VAL A 321 -9.81 12.63 -0.62
N ILE A 322 -10.86 13.33 -0.19
CA ILE A 322 -11.74 12.90 0.91
C ILE A 322 -12.32 11.51 0.60
N HIS A 323 -13.00 11.35 -0.54
CA HIS A 323 -13.62 10.08 -0.90
C HIS A 323 -12.62 8.92 -1.02
N CYS A 324 -11.43 9.17 -1.56
CA CYS A 324 -10.39 8.13 -1.67
C CYS A 324 -9.89 7.69 -0.30
N LEU A 325 -9.69 8.63 0.63
CA LEU A 325 -9.26 8.34 2.00
C LEU A 325 -10.35 7.62 2.78
N GLU A 326 -11.60 8.08 2.70
CA GLU A 326 -12.75 7.40 3.31
C GLU A 326 -12.88 5.95 2.82
N ALA A 327 -12.81 5.74 1.50
CA ALA A 327 -12.84 4.41 0.91
C ALA A 327 -11.69 3.54 1.46
N ALA A 328 -10.47 4.05 1.47
CA ALA A 328 -9.31 3.33 1.99
C ALA A 328 -9.46 2.94 3.47
N ILE A 329 -10.04 3.81 4.29
CA ILE A 329 -10.30 3.52 5.71
C ILE A 329 -11.31 2.37 5.85
N VAL A 330 -12.37 2.36 5.03
CA VAL A 330 -13.49 1.41 5.12
C VAL A 330 -13.20 0.05 4.47
N ARG A 331 -12.34 -0.03 3.44
CA ARG A 331 -12.02 -1.26 2.67
C ARG A 331 -11.69 -2.52 3.49
N ARG A 332 -11.13 -2.36 4.70
CA ARG A 332 -10.73 -3.49 5.57
C ARG A 332 -11.58 -3.62 6.84
N VAL A 333 -12.62 -2.81 7.01
CA VAL A 333 -13.44 -2.83 8.24
C VAL A 333 -14.23 -4.14 8.37
N SER A 334 -14.41 -4.87 7.27
CA SER A 334 -15.00 -6.22 7.23
C SER A 334 -14.13 -7.32 7.86
N GLU A 335 -12.86 -7.07 8.20
CA GLU A 335 -11.99 -8.05 8.88
C GLU A 335 -12.30 -8.21 10.38
N VAL A 336 -13.19 -7.37 10.93
CA VAL A 336 -13.53 -7.38 12.36
C VAL A 336 -14.99 -7.80 12.58
N THR A 337 -15.28 -9.09 12.43
CA THR A 337 -16.30 -9.72 13.26
C THR A 337 -15.70 -10.95 13.95
N PRO A 338 -15.76 -11.02 15.29
CA PRO A 338 -15.25 -12.15 16.07
C PRO A 338 -16.01 -13.46 15.82
#